data_AF-A0A7X9HY73-F1
#
_entry.id   AF-A0A7X9HY73-F1
#
_cell.length_a   1.000
_cell.length_b   1.000
_cell.length_c   1.000
_cell.angle_alpha   90.00
_cell.angle_beta   90.00
_cell.angle_gamma   90.00
#
_symmetry.space_group_name_H-M   'P 1'
#
loop_
_entity.id
_entity.type
_entity.pdbx_description
1 polymer ?
#
loop_
_entity_poly.entity_id
_entity_poly.type
_entity_poly.pdbx_seq_one_letter_code
_entity_poly.pdbx_strand_id
1 'polypeptide(L)'
;MGTITEERKRERPSKIAFLSSILSFLPFCGVIFIFPALFLTGLFYFLSKKNPEKYGGIFRLRVSFILCLIAIIFQYGLFFTFFKFKIEQAEEAKYKITIMRLYSAAGALENYEKSKGVYPIGESAGELEKQLDEEKIEHLPFKDGWERELLVESRMWDYSLTAGSPPKEKRETFPILKAQKPKPVFPFVGSYEQYDKLSQICH
;
A
#
# COMPACT_ATOMS: atom_id res chain seq x y z
N MET A 1 1.04 39.22 -16.95
CA MET A 1 -0.17 39.29 -16.09
C MET A 1 -0.80 37.89 -16.04
N GLY A 2 -0.16 36.94 -15.34
CA GLY A 2 -0.54 35.51 -15.41
C GLY A 2 0.02 34.62 -14.29
N THR A 3 0.55 35.20 -13.21
CA THR A 3 1.23 34.46 -12.14
C THR A 3 0.37 34.26 -10.87
N ILE A 4 -0.65 35.10 -10.65
CA ILE A 4 -1.43 35.12 -9.40
C ILE A 4 -2.42 33.94 -9.30
N THR A 5 -2.85 33.38 -10.44
CA THR A 5 -3.85 32.31 -10.50
C THR A 5 -3.28 30.92 -10.21
N GLU A 6 -2.00 30.68 -10.49
CA GLU A 6 -1.31 29.41 -10.23
C GLU A 6 -0.92 29.26 -8.75
N GLU A 7 -0.42 30.33 -8.11
CA GLU A 7 -0.05 30.31 -6.69
C GLU A 7 -1.26 30.06 -5.78
N ARG A 8 -2.41 30.69 -6.04
CA ARG A 8 -3.66 30.42 -5.31
C ARG A 8 -4.16 28.97 -5.48
N LYS A 9 -3.83 28.31 -6.59
CA LYS A 9 -4.20 26.92 -6.86
C LYS A 9 -3.31 25.93 -6.09
N ARG A 10 -2.04 26.27 -5.85
CA ARG A 10 -1.09 25.50 -5.01
C ARG A 10 -1.30 25.68 -3.50
N GLU A 11 -1.79 26.84 -3.04
CA GLU A 11 -2.02 27.07 -1.59
C GLU A 11 -3.21 26.31 -1.00
N ARG A 12 -4.24 26.02 -1.81
CA ARG A 12 -5.42 25.28 -1.32
C ARG A 12 -5.11 23.84 -0.88
N PRO A 13 -4.37 23.01 -1.66
CA PRO A 13 -4.04 21.67 -1.23
C PRO A 13 -3.10 21.64 -0.01
N SER A 14 -2.22 22.63 0.15
CA SER A 14 -1.31 22.69 1.32
C SER A 14 -2.04 22.99 2.62
N LYS A 15 -3.03 23.89 2.60
CA LYS A 15 -3.89 24.18 3.78
C LYS A 15 -4.77 22.98 4.15
N ILE A 16 -5.29 22.25 3.16
CA ILE A 16 -6.09 21.04 3.40
C ILE A 16 -5.21 19.91 3.96
N ALA A 17 -3.98 19.74 3.46
CA ALA A 17 -3.03 18.77 3.98
C ALA A 17 -2.56 19.09 5.41
N PHE A 18 -2.43 20.38 5.74
CA PHE A 18 -2.08 20.83 7.09
C PHE A 18 -3.25 20.67 8.07
N LEU A 19 -4.48 20.98 7.65
CA LEU A 19 -5.67 20.73 8.46
C LEU A 19 -5.90 19.24 8.70
N SER A 20 -5.68 18.40 7.68
CA SER A 20 -5.80 16.94 7.82
C SER A 20 -4.69 16.35 8.70
N SER A 21 -3.48 16.91 8.67
CA SER A 21 -2.42 16.51 9.60
C SER A 21 -2.77 16.87 11.04
N ILE A 22 -3.26 18.08 11.31
CA ILE A 22 -3.72 18.47 12.67
C ILE A 22 -4.89 17.59 13.13
N LEU A 23 -5.90 17.37 12.28
CA LEU A 23 -7.04 16.50 12.61
C LEU A 23 -6.60 15.06 12.92
N SER A 24 -5.52 14.58 12.31
CA SER A 24 -4.96 13.26 12.60
C SER A 24 -4.32 13.13 13.98
N PHE A 25 -3.95 14.25 14.63
CA PHE A 25 -3.42 14.26 16.00
C PHE A 25 -4.51 14.39 17.09
N LEU A 26 -5.69 14.91 16.75
CA LEU A 26 -6.83 15.05 17.67
C LEU A 26 -7.17 13.76 18.45
N PRO A 27 -7.23 12.57 17.81
CA PRO A 27 -7.52 11.33 18.54
C PRO A 27 -6.41 10.93 19.53
N PHE A 28 -5.15 11.30 19.27
CA PHE A 28 -4.06 11.01 20.20
C PHE A 28 -4.07 11.93 21.42
N CYS A 29 -4.30 13.23 21.21
CA CYS A 29 -4.38 14.19 22.31
C CYS A 29 -5.50 13.82 23.29
N GLY A 30 -6.69 13.46 22.79
CA GLY A 30 -7.80 13.09 23.67
C GLY A 30 -7.49 11.87 24.55
N VAL A 31 -6.82 10.83 24.03
CA VAL A 31 -6.43 9.66 24.85
C VAL A 31 -5.47 10.09 25.98
N ILE A 32 -4.48 10.92 25.67
CA ILE A 32 -3.48 11.38 26.65
C ILE A 32 -4.12 12.20 27.77
N PHE A 33 -5.13 13.01 27.50
CA PHE A 33 -5.79 13.84 28.51
C PHE A 33 -6.92 13.12 29.28
N ILE A 34 -7.56 12.11 28.67
CA ILE A 34 -8.66 11.37 29.29
C ILE A 34 -8.17 10.50 30.47
N PHE A 35 -6.99 9.88 30.37
CA PHE A 35 -6.44 9.04 31.46
C PHE A 35 -6.14 9.83 32.75
N PRO A 36 -5.41 10.97 32.72
CA PRO A 36 -5.24 11.83 33.89
C PRO A 36 -6.56 12.36 34.43
N ALA A 37 -7.51 12.73 33.55
CA ALA A 37 -8.82 13.19 33.97
C ALA A 37 -9.60 12.10 34.74
N LEU A 38 -9.61 10.86 34.25
CA LEU A 38 -10.20 9.71 34.96
C LEU A 38 -9.54 9.46 36.31
N PHE A 39 -8.21 9.49 36.34
CA PHE A 39 -7.46 9.28 37.57
C PHE A 39 -7.78 10.36 38.61
N LEU A 40 -7.76 11.64 38.23
CA LEU A 40 -8.14 12.76 39.10
C LEU A 40 -9.60 12.65 39.55
N THR A 41 -10.52 12.33 38.65
CA THR A 41 -11.95 12.21 38.97
C THR A 41 -12.20 11.06 39.94
N GLY A 42 -11.52 9.93 39.76
CA GLY A 42 -11.55 8.78 40.68
C GLY A 42 -10.96 9.12 42.05
N LEU A 43 -9.85 9.84 42.09
CA LEU A 43 -9.21 10.31 43.32
C LEU A 43 -10.12 11.27 44.10
N PHE A 44 -10.71 12.25 43.41
CA PHE A 44 -11.67 13.17 44.01
C PHE A 44 -12.96 12.49 44.45
N TYR A 45 -13.44 11.47 43.72
CA TYR A 45 -14.58 10.65 44.16
C TYR A 45 -14.28 9.93 45.49
N PHE A 46 -13.09 9.34 45.63
CA PHE A 46 -12.67 8.68 46.86
C PHE A 46 -12.50 9.65 48.04
N LEU A 47 -11.91 10.83 47.80
CA LEU A 47 -11.74 11.87 48.81
C LEU A 47 -13.07 12.53 49.21
N SER A 48 -13.99 12.72 48.27
CA SER A 48 -15.34 13.28 48.51
C SER A 48 -16.21 12.36 49.37
N LYS A 49 -15.95 11.04 49.37
CA LYS A 49 -16.61 10.10 50.30
C LYS A 49 -16.28 10.39 51.77
N LYS A 50 -15.10 10.94 52.07
CA LYS A 50 -14.69 11.30 53.44
C LYS A 50 -15.02 12.74 53.82
N ASN A 51 -15.02 13.68 52.86
CA ASN A 51 -15.29 15.10 53.11
C ASN A 51 -16.08 15.74 51.94
N PRO A 52 -17.40 15.53 51.85
CA PRO A 52 -18.19 15.93 50.68
C PRO A 52 -18.25 17.45 50.47
N GLU A 53 -18.13 18.24 51.55
CA GLU A 53 -18.23 19.70 51.52
C GLU A 53 -17.01 20.38 50.88
N LYS A 54 -15.81 19.77 50.94
CA LYS A 54 -14.59 20.34 50.33
C LYS A 54 -14.48 20.10 48.83
N TYR A 55 -15.18 19.10 48.29
CA TYR A 55 -14.99 18.61 46.92
C TYR A 55 -16.22 18.77 46.02
N GLY A 56 -17.08 19.74 46.30
CA GLY A 56 -18.16 20.17 45.39
C GLY A 56 -19.33 19.19 45.23
N GLY A 57 -19.43 18.18 46.11
CA GLY A 57 -20.55 17.24 46.17
C GLY A 57 -20.43 16.02 45.25
N ILE A 58 -20.88 14.86 45.75
CA ILE A 58 -20.79 13.54 45.09
C ILE A 58 -21.50 13.52 43.73
N PHE A 59 -22.61 14.26 43.57
CA PHE A 59 -23.38 14.30 42.34
C PHE A 59 -22.58 14.86 41.15
N ARG A 60 -21.85 15.97 41.35
CA ARG A 60 -21.03 16.58 40.28
C ARG A 60 -19.89 15.65 39.84
N LEU A 61 -19.27 14.95 40.80
CA LEU A 61 -18.23 13.96 40.52
C LEU A 61 -18.76 12.74 39.75
N ARG A 62 -19.99 12.29 40.03
CA ARG A 62 -20.64 11.23 39.25
C ARG A 62 -20.91 11.66 37.80
N VAL A 63 -21.43 12.86 37.59
CA VAL A 63 -21.66 13.40 36.24
C VAL A 63 -20.34 13.53 35.47
N SER A 64 -19.30 14.06 36.11
CA SER A 64 -17.96 14.18 35.51
C SER A 64 -17.38 12.80 35.15
N PHE A 65 -17.52 11.81 36.03
CA PHE A 65 -17.09 10.44 35.76
C PHE A 65 -17.83 9.81 34.58
N ILE A 66 -19.15 9.98 34.50
CA ILE A 66 -19.97 9.50 33.38
C ILE A 66 -19.54 10.17 32.07
N LEU A 67 -19.29 11.49 32.07
CA LEU A 67 -18.79 12.21 30.90
C LEU A 67 -17.41 11.70 30.46
N CYS A 68 -16.51 11.40 31.39
CA CYS A 68 -15.22 10.78 31.08
C CYS A 68 -15.41 9.39 30.45
N LEU A 69 -16.33 8.56 30.94
CA LEU A 69 -16.61 7.24 30.34
C LEU A 69 -17.17 7.36 28.92
N ILE A 70 -18.11 8.29 28.68
CA ILE A 70 -18.64 8.54 27.33
C ILE A 70 -17.52 9.02 26.40
N ALA A 71 -16.64 9.91 26.89
CA ALA A 71 -15.49 10.39 26.12
C ALA A 71 -14.54 9.25 25.74
N ILE A 72 -14.26 8.28 26.65
CA ILE A 72 -13.46 7.09 26.32
C ILE A 72 -14.12 6.29 25.20
N ILE A 73 -15.42 6.01 25.31
CA ILE A 73 -16.15 5.19 24.32
C ILE A 73 -16.08 5.87 22.95
N PHE A 74 -16.32 7.18 22.91
CA PHE A 74 -16.26 7.95 21.68
C PHE A 74 -14.83 7.97 21.09
N GLN A 75 -13.81 8.19 21.94
CA GLN A 75 -12.41 8.20 21.53
C GLN A 75 -11.96 6.84 20.98
N TYR A 76 -12.38 5.75 21.63
CA TYR A 76 -12.10 4.40 21.17
C TYR A 76 -12.77 4.10 19.83
N GLY A 77 -14.02 4.56 19.64
CA GLY A 77 -14.72 4.49 18.36
C GLY A 77 -14.00 5.24 17.24
N LEU A 78 -13.56 6.47 17.52
CA LEU A 78 -12.76 7.27 16.57
C LEU A 78 -11.42 6.62 16.25
N PHE A 79 -10.76 6.02 17.25
CA PHE A 79 -9.50 5.33 17.07
C PHE A 79 -9.69 4.11 16.16
N PHE A 80 -10.71 3.29 16.42
CA PHE A 80 -10.99 2.11 15.60
C PHE A 80 -11.27 2.46 14.13
N THR A 81 -12.09 3.48 13.88
CA THR A 81 -12.39 3.94 12.51
C THR A 81 -11.16 4.53 11.83
N PHE A 82 -10.35 5.31 12.55
CA PHE A 82 -9.12 5.90 12.03
C PHE A 82 -8.08 4.83 11.65
N PHE A 83 -7.86 3.83 12.50
CA PHE A 83 -6.92 2.74 12.20
C PHE A 83 -7.39 1.91 11.01
N LYS A 84 -8.70 1.60 10.94
CA LYS A 84 -9.26 0.90 9.78
C LYS A 84 -8.99 1.68 8.49
N PHE A 85 -9.26 2.99 8.50
CA PHE A 85 -9.00 3.87 7.36
C PHE A 85 -7.51 3.92 6.99
N LYS A 86 -6.60 4.00 7.98
CA LYS A 86 -5.15 4.02 7.72
C LYS A 86 -4.63 2.70 7.16
N ILE A 87 -5.16 1.57 7.61
CA ILE A 87 -4.84 0.25 7.05
C ILE A 87 -5.29 0.19 5.58
N GLU A 88 -6.50 0.66 5.27
CA GLU A 88 -7.02 0.71 3.90
C GLU A 88 -6.15 1.61 2.99
N GLN A 89 -5.71 2.78 3.49
CA GLN A 89 -4.79 3.67 2.76
C GLN A 89 -3.43 3.02 2.51
N ALA A 90 -2.86 2.34 3.52
CA ALA A 90 -1.58 1.66 3.37
C ALA A 90 -1.66 0.54 2.32
N GLU A 91 -2.77 -0.21 2.30
CA GLU A 91 -3.02 -1.24 1.27
C GLU A 91 -3.18 -0.64 -0.13
N GLU A 92 -3.85 0.51 -0.24
CA GLU A 92 -3.96 1.21 -1.52
C GLU A 92 -2.61 1.70 -2.04
N ALA A 93 -1.76 2.22 -1.16
CA ALA A 93 -0.40 2.60 -1.51
C ALA A 93 0.41 1.39 -2.01
N LYS A 94 0.36 0.26 -1.29
CA LYS A 94 1.05 -0.99 -1.70
C LYS A 94 0.56 -1.52 -3.04
N TYR A 95 -0.75 -1.45 -3.30
CA TYR A 95 -1.32 -1.83 -4.60
C TYR A 95 -0.79 -0.94 -5.73
N LYS A 96 -0.78 0.38 -5.55
CA LYS A 96 -0.25 1.32 -6.54
C LYS A 96 1.26 1.14 -6.78
N ILE A 97 2.03 0.89 -5.72
CA ILE A 97 3.47 0.57 -5.82
C ILE A 97 3.66 -0.70 -6.65
N THR A 98 2.87 -1.74 -6.40
CA THR A 98 2.94 -3.00 -7.16
C THR A 98 2.69 -2.78 -8.64
N ILE A 99 1.65 -2.03 -9.00
CA ILE A 99 1.35 -1.68 -10.39
C ILE A 99 2.53 -0.92 -11.03
N MET A 100 3.04 0.10 -10.34
CA MET A 100 4.17 0.88 -10.85
C MET A 100 5.39 0.00 -11.11
N ARG A 101 5.72 -0.89 -10.17
CA ARG A 101 6.85 -1.83 -10.28
C ARG A 101 6.64 -2.85 -11.40
N LEU A 102 5.43 -3.37 -11.59
CA LEU A 102 5.09 -4.23 -12.73
C LEU A 102 5.36 -3.54 -14.07
N TYR A 103 4.93 -2.29 -14.24
CA TYR A 103 5.19 -1.53 -15.46
C TYR A 103 6.67 -1.19 -15.65
N SER A 104 7.39 -0.85 -14.57
CA SER A 104 8.84 -0.63 -14.63
C SER A 104 9.58 -1.90 -15.06
N ALA A 105 9.25 -3.04 -14.46
CA ALA A 105 9.84 -4.34 -14.82
C ALA A 105 9.56 -4.72 -16.27
N ALA A 106 8.31 -4.56 -16.75
CA ALA A 106 7.97 -4.74 -18.15
C ALA A 106 8.80 -3.81 -19.06
N GLY A 107 8.92 -2.52 -18.70
CA GLY A 107 9.69 -1.55 -19.46
C GLY A 107 11.17 -1.91 -19.61
N ALA A 108 11.79 -2.45 -18.57
CA ALA A 108 13.17 -2.88 -18.64
C ALA A 108 13.38 -4.18 -19.43
N LEU A 109 12.43 -5.14 -19.37
CA LEU A 109 12.45 -6.31 -20.26
C LEU A 109 12.35 -5.89 -21.74
N GLU A 110 11.49 -4.92 -22.05
CA GLU A 110 11.38 -4.35 -23.40
C GLU A 110 12.65 -3.57 -23.81
N ASN A 111 13.33 -2.91 -22.88
CA ASN A 111 14.61 -2.26 -23.16
C ASN A 111 15.74 -3.28 -23.38
N TYR A 112 15.73 -4.39 -22.64
CA TYR A 112 16.64 -5.51 -22.87
C TYR A 112 16.45 -6.07 -24.28
N GLU A 113 15.20 -6.33 -24.69
CA GLU A 113 14.88 -6.80 -26.05
C GLU A 113 15.38 -5.82 -27.12
N LYS A 114 15.17 -4.51 -26.95
CA LYS A 114 15.70 -3.51 -27.89
C LYS A 114 17.22 -3.53 -28.02
N SER A 115 17.93 -3.90 -26.95
CA SER A 115 19.39 -3.92 -26.91
C SER A 115 20.01 -5.22 -27.45
N LYS A 116 19.36 -6.37 -27.21
CA LYS A 116 19.88 -7.71 -27.55
C LYS A 116 19.11 -8.42 -28.66
N GLY A 117 17.95 -7.89 -29.06
CA GLY A 117 17.01 -8.49 -30.02
C GLY A 117 16.16 -9.63 -29.46
N VAL A 118 16.31 -9.97 -28.17
CA VAL A 118 15.61 -11.06 -27.48
C VAL A 118 15.34 -10.68 -26.03
N TYR A 119 14.30 -11.23 -25.42
CA TYR A 119 14.05 -11.09 -23.98
C TYR A 119 15.02 -11.98 -23.16
N PRO A 120 15.35 -11.59 -21.91
CA PRO A 120 16.16 -12.43 -21.03
C PRO A 120 15.41 -13.72 -20.67
N ILE A 121 16.13 -14.81 -20.42
CA ILE A 121 15.52 -16.12 -20.15
C ILE A 121 15.62 -16.40 -18.65
N GLY A 122 14.49 -16.69 -18.01
CA GLY A 122 14.43 -17.00 -16.59
C GLY A 122 13.00 -17.24 -16.09
N GLU A 123 12.89 -18.03 -15.03
CA GLU A 123 11.61 -18.39 -14.39
C GLU A 123 11.39 -17.64 -13.06
N SER A 124 12.39 -16.86 -12.64
CA SER A 124 12.32 -16.10 -11.39
C SER A 124 12.80 -14.66 -11.56
N ALA A 125 12.22 -13.78 -10.75
CA ALA A 125 12.62 -12.39 -10.61
C ALA A 125 14.12 -12.21 -10.36
N GLY A 126 14.69 -12.99 -9.43
CA GLY A 126 16.10 -12.86 -9.04
C GLY A 126 17.10 -13.33 -10.10
N GLU A 127 16.72 -14.28 -10.97
CA GLU A 127 17.55 -14.68 -12.12
C GLU A 127 17.61 -13.58 -13.18
N LEU A 128 16.46 -12.96 -13.45
CA LEU A 128 16.36 -11.88 -14.42
C LEU A 128 17.08 -10.62 -13.92
N GLU A 129 16.99 -10.31 -12.62
CA GLU A 129 17.70 -9.19 -11.99
C GLU A 129 19.21 -9.27 -12.24
N LYS A 130 19.81 -10.45 -12.04
CA LYS A 130 21.25 -10.64 -12.29
C LYS A 130 21.63 -10.39 -13.75
N GLN A 131 20.85 -10.89 -14.71
CA GLN A 131 21.12 -10.69 -16.13
C GLN A 131 20.99 -9.21 -16.55
N LEU A 132 20.02 -8.49 -15.97
CA LEU A 132 19.82 -7.06 -16.23
C LEU A 132 20.91 -6.19 -15.59
N ASP A 133 21.33 -6.52 -14.37
CA ASP A 133 22.41 -5.84 -13.65
C ASP A 133 23.77 -6.00 -14.37
N GLU A 134 24.06 -7.20 -14.88
CA GLU A 134 25.28 -7.48 -15.68
C GLU A 134 25.34 -6.61 -16.95
N GLU A 135 24.20 -6.40 -17.59
CA GLU A 135 24.08 -5.60 -18.81
C GLU A 135 23.93 -4.08 -18.53
N LYS A 136 24.00 -3.67 -17.24
CA LYS A 136 23.82 -2.28 -16.78
C LYS A 136 22.52 -1.64 -17.26
N ILE A 137 21.49 -2.46 -17.46
CA ILE A 137 20.15 -1.98 -17.74
C ILE A 137 19.52 -1.61 -16.39
N GLU A 138 18.80 -0.49 -16.38
CA GLU A 138 18.20 0.18 -15.21
C GLU A 138 17.75 -0.80 -14.10
N HIS A 139 18.19 -0.56 -12.86
CA HIS A 139 17.93 -1.44 -11.73
C HIS A 139 16.44 -1.61 -11.47
N LEU A 140 15.98 -2.86 -11.43
CA LEU A 140 14.57 -3.20 -11.38
C LEU A 140 14.13 -3.66 -9.99
N PRO A 141 13.10 -3.03 -9.41
CA PRO A 141 12.49 -3.57 -8.21
C PRO A 141 11.56 -4.74 -8.58
N PHE A 142 12.08 -5.97 -8.60
CA PHE A 142 11.29 -7.18 -8.82
C PHE A 142 10.49 -7.64 -7.59
N LYS A 143 10.26 -6.75 -6.62
CA LYS A 143 9.41 -7.01 -5.45
C LYS A 143 8.12 -6.22 -5.54
N ASP A 144 6.99 -6.79 -5.16
CA ASP A 144 5.72 -6.08 -5.06
C ASP A 144 5.67 -5.10 -3.86
N GLY A 145 4.57 -4.36 -3.69
CA GLY A 145 4.38 -3.45 -2.55
C GLY A 145 4.27 -4.14 -1.18
N TRP A 146 4.27 -5.47 -1.14
CA TRP A 146 4.35 -6.30 0.06
C TRP A 146 5.72 -6.97 0.23
N GLU A 147 6.73 -6.55 -0.53
CA GLU A 147 8.08 -7.09 -0.50
C GLU A 147 8.18 -8.58 -0.91
N ARG A 148 7.18 -9.08 -1.65
CA ARG A 148 7.17 -10.43 -2.24
C ARG A 148 7.73 -10.36 -3.65
N GLU A 149 8.38 -11.41 -4.13
CA GLU A 149 8.86 -11.46 -5.51
C GLU A 149 7.72 -11.42 -6.52
N LEU A 150 7.94 -10.70 -7.63
CA LEU A 150 7.06 -10.73 -8.78
C LEU A 150 7.14 -12.09 -9.47
N LEU A 151 6.00 -12.55 -9.96
CA LEU A 151 5.90 -13.78 -10.73
C LEU A 151 6.25 -13.45 -12.18
N VAL A 152 7.43 -13.92 -12.61
CA VAL A 152 7.94 -13.66 -13.97
C VAL A 152 8.26 -14.97 -14.64
N GLU A 153 7.72 -15.17 -15.83
CA GLU A 153 8.15 -16.23 -16.74
C GLU A 153 8.61 -15.55 -18.03
N SER A 154 9.91 -15.60 -18.32
CA SER A 154 10.49 -14.94 -19.49
C SER A 154 11.18 -15.95 -20.39
N ARG A 155 10.79 -15.95 -21.66
CA ARG A 155 11.35 -16.76 -22.74
C ARG A 155 11.88 -15.82 -23.82
N MET A 156 12.72 -16.34 -24.72
CA MET A 156 13.43 -15.56 -25.75
C MET A 156 12.55 -14.57 -26.58
N TRP A 157 11.27 -14.86 -26.76
CA TRP A 157 10.34 -14.10 -27.61
C TRP A 157 9.02 -13.70 -26.94
N ASP A 158 8.87 -13.98 -25.65
CA ASP A 158 7.65 -13.74 -24.91
C ASP A 158 7.96 -13.67 -23.42
N TYR A 159 7.21 -12.85 -22.69
CA TYR A 159 7.28 -12.84 -21.23
C TYR A 159 5.87 -12.70 -20.64
N SER A 160 5.70 -13.25 -19.45
CA SER A 160 4.51 -13.09 -18.62
C SER A 160 4.95 -12.55 -17.27
N LEU A 161 4.43 -11.38 -16.91
CA LEU A 161 4.76 -10.69 -15.67
C LEU A 161 3.49 -10.38 -14.88
N THR A 162 3.44 -10.85 -13.64
CA THR A 162 2.33 -10.58 -12.71
C THR A 162 2.81 -10.55 -11.27
N ALA A 163 1.91 -10.22 -10.33
CA ALA A 163 2.17 -10.27 -8.90
C ALA A 163 1.18 -11.23 -8.22
N GLY A 164 1.62 -11.87 -7.13
CA GLY A 164 0.75 -12.71 -6.33
C GLY A 164 -0.45 -11.93 -5.79
N SER A 165 -1.61 -12.58 -5.67
CA SER A 165 -2.85 -11.94 -5.22
C SER A 165 -2.64 -11.13 -3.93
N PRO A 166 -3.31 -9.97 -3.80
CA PRO A 166 -3.24 -9.17 -2.59
C PRO A 166 -3.78 -10.00 -1.41
N PRO A 167 -3.18 -9.89 -0.21
CA PRO A 167 -3.54 -10.73 0.95
C PRO A 167 -4.98 -10.51 1.46
N LYS A 168 -5.66 -9.45 1.01
CA LYS A 168 -7.10 -9.28 1.25
C LYS A 168 -7.86 -9.53 -0.05
N GLU A 169 -8.72 -10.55 -0.02
CA GLU A 169 -9.50 -11.11 -1.13
C GLU A 169 -10.42 -10.12 -1.88
N LYS A 170 -10.64 -8.91 -1.35
CA LYS A 170 -11.60 -7.94 -1.91
C LYS A 170 -11.07 -7.10 -3.07
N ARG A 171 -9.86 -7.34 -3.57
CA ARG A 171 -9.27 -6.56 -4.66
C ARG A 171 -9.06 -7.40 -5.91
N GLU A 172 -9.32 -6.78 -7.06
CA GLU A 172 -9.07 -7.34 -8.38
C GLU A 172 -7.63 -7.88 -8.47
N THR A 173 -7.48 -9.03 -9.13
CA THR A 173 -6.18 -9.62 -9.42
C THR A 173 -5.33 -8.64 -10.21
N PHE A 174 -4.01 -8.64 -9.98
CA PHE A 174 -3.10 -7.79 -10.73
C PHE A 174 -3.15 -8.11 -12.23
N PRO A 175 -2.97 -7.11 -13.11
CA PRO A 175 -2.93 -7.35 -14.54
C PRO A 175 -1.73 -8.21 -14.90
N ILE A 176 -1.95 -9.16 -15.81
CA ILE A 176 -0.86 -9.94 -16.43
C ILE A 176 -0.32 -9.12 -17.59
N LEU A 177 0.93 -8.66 -17.47
CA LEU A 177 1.63 -7.95 -18.53
C LEU A 177 2.33 -8.96 -19.43
N LYS A 178 2.16 -8.80 -20.73
CA LYS A 178 2.80 -9.62 -21.77
C LYS A 178 3.61 -8.76 -22.72
N ALA A 179 4.51 -9.39 -23.46
CA ALA A 179 5.32 -8.74 -24.48
C ALA A 179 4.46 -7.94 -25.48
N GLN A 180 4.88 -6.72 -25.81
CA GLN A 180 4.17 -5.89 -26.79
C GLN A 180 4.28 -6.41 -28.22
N LYS A 181 5.37 -7.14 -28.51
CA LYS A 181 5.60 -7.81 -29.80
C LYS A 181 5.75 -9.31 -29.56
N PRO A 182 4.63 -10.03 -29.38
CA PRO A 182 4.72 -11.48 -29.27
C PRO A 182 5.28 -12.07 -30.58
N LYS A 183 6.01 -13.18 -30.43
CA LYS A 183 6.64 -14.05 -31.45
C LYS A 183 6.43 -13.66 -32.92
N PRO A 184 7.50 -13.60 -33.75
CA PRO A 184 7.32 -13.50 -35.19
C PRO A 184 6.48 -14.68 -35.71
N VAL A 185 5.32 -14.37 -36.30
CA VAL A 185 4.48 -15.36 -36.98
C VAL A 185 5.21 -15.72 -38.27
N PHE A 186 5.98 -16.81 -38.26
CA PHE A 186 6.58 -17.35 -39.48
C PHE A 186 5.46 -17.96 -40.33
N PRO A 187 5.17 -17.44 -41.54
CA PRO A 187 4.04 -17.90 -42.36
C PRO A 187 4.19 -19.33 -42.93
N PHE A 188 5.26 -20.06 -42.58
CA PHE A 188 5.63 -21.34 -43.19
C PHE A 188 5.62 -22.55 -42.26
N VAL A 189 5.29 -22.38 -40.97
CA VAL A 189 5.28 -23.49 -40.01
C VAL A 189 3.88 -23.65 -39.45
N GLY A 190 3.27 -24.82 -39.68
CA GLY A 190 1.97 -25.20 -39.12
C GLY A 190 1.90 -25.01 -37.60
N SER A 191 0.69 -24.98 -37.06
CA SER A 191 0.39 -24.72 -35.65
C SER A 191 1.37 -25.39 -34.68
N TYR A 192 1.95 -24.59 -33.77
CA TYR A 192 3.01 -24.99 -32.84
C TYR A 192 2.64 -26.14 -31.87
N GLU A 193 1.36 -26.51 -31.74
CA GLU A 193 0.94 -27.74 -31.04
C GLU A 193 1.61 -29.01 -31.60
N GLN A 194 2.04 -28.99 -32.86
CA GLN A 194 2.77 -30.10 -33.46
C GLN A 194 4.25 -30.17 -33.02
N TYR A 195 4.86 -29.07 -32.61
CA TYR A 195 6.28 -29.05 -32.21
C TYR A 195 6.50 -29.56 -30.78
N ASP A 196 5.59 -29.25 -29.85
CA ASP A 196 5.67 -29.78 -28.47
C ASP A 196 5.46 -31.30 -28.41
N LYS A 197 4.72 -31.87 -29.36
CA LYS A 197 4.62 -33.34 -29.52
C LYS A 197 5.87 -33.95 -30.14
N LEU A 198 6.57 -33.23 -31.01
CA LEU A 198 7.78 -33.73 -31.69
C LEU A 198 9.01 -33.68 -30.77
N SER A 199 9.12 -32.68 -29.89
CA SER A 199 10.21 -32.60 -28.90
C SER A 199 10.13 -33.70 -27.85
N GLN A 200 8.94 -34.23 -27.56
CA GLN A 200 8.73 -35.38 -26.67
C GLN A 200 9.05 -36.74 -27.31
N ILE A 201 9.13 -36.83 -28.64
CA ILE A 201 9.45 -38.07 -29.35
C ILE A 201 10.97 -38.26 -29.52
N CYS A 202 11.75 -37.18 -29.35
CA CYS A 202 13.22 -37.19 -29.51
C CYS A 202 14.00 -37.36 -28.19
N HIS A 203 13.36 -37.83 -27.12
CA HIS A 203 14.02 -38.21 -25.87
C HIS A 203 13.84 -39.69 -25.54
#